data_AF-A0A401TMC4-F1
#
_entry.id   AF-A0A401TMC4-F1
#
_cell.length_a   1.000
_cell.length_b   1.000
_cell.length_c   1.000
_cell.angle_alpha   90.00
_cell.angle_beta   90.00
_cell.angle_gamma   90.00
#
_symmetry.space_group_name_H-M   'P 1'
#
loop_
_entity.id
_entity.type
_entity.pdbx_description
1 polymer ?
#
loop_
_entity_poly.entity_id
_entity_poly.type
_entity_poly.pdbx_seq_one_letter_code
_entity_poly.pdbx_strand_id
1 'polypeptide(L)'
;RYYRPDDVDLLKGIRRLLYGEGYTIRGVQRILKEHGIKSVQGIADQAAAVSFGAVEEAVGNSMAEPDDVESSDGLDFDGEEGDGDEKGIDYRFVDPDEDPILSTYKAHAQPGKASAPPPVRPSVPSADRERLERVLQELVACRQMIDTAMKDG
;
A
#
# COMPACT_ATOMS: atom_id res chain seq x y z
N ARG A 1 7.11 16.43 -14.23
CA ARG A 1 7.77 15.27 -14.90
C ARG A 1 6.68 14.42 -15.55
N TYR A 2 6.87 13.98 -16.79
CA TYR A 2 5.94 13.06 -17.47
C TYR A 2 6.29 11.61 -17.14
N TYR A 3 5.30 10.82 -16.73
CA TYR A 3 5.45 9.38 -16.44
C TYR A 3 4.84 8.54 -17.58
N ARG A 4 5.39 7.35 -17.83
CA ARG A 4 4.80 6.41 -18.81
C ARG A 4 3.64 5.64 -18.16
N PRO A 5 2.68 5.13 -18.94
CA PRO A 5 1.57 4.33 -18.41
C PRO A 5 2.04 3.16 -17.52
N ASP A 6 3.07 2.42 -17.97
CA ASP A 6 3.68 1.33 -17.19
C ASP A 6 4.19 1.75 -15.81
N ASP A 7 4.78 2.94 -15.71
CA ASP A 7 5.31 3.48 -14.46
C ASP A 7 4.16 3.85 -13.51
N VAL A 8 3.05 4.35 -14.07
CA VAL A 8 1.84 4.67 -13.31
C VAL A 8 1.23 3.39 -12.71
N ASP A 9 1.18 2.31 -13.48
CA ASP A 9 0.65 1.03 -12.99
C ASP A 9 1.56 0.39 -11.94
N LEU A 10 2.88 0.51 -12.12
CA LEU A 10 3.84 0.13 -11.08
C LEU A 10 3.62 0.93 -9.79
N LEU A 11 3.45 2.25 -9.89
CA LEU A 11 3.21 3.11 -8.72
C LEU A 11 1.90 2.79 -8.01
N LYS A 12 0.84 2.43 -8.74
CA LYS A 12 -0.43 1.95 -8.15
C LYS A 12 -0.20 0.67 -7.34
N GLY A 13 0.54 -0.29 -7.88
CA GLY A 13 0.90 -1.54 -7.18
C GLY A 13 1.73 -1.28 -5.92
N ILE A 14 2.75 -0.43 -6.02
CA ILE A 14 3.58 -0.03 -4.88
C ILE A 14 2.74 0.65 -3.80
N ARG A 15 1.83 1.55 -4.17
CA ARG A 15 0.92 2.23 -3.24
C ARG A 15 0.06 1.21 -2.47
N ARG A 16 -0.47 0.19 -3.14
CA ARG A 16 -1.29 -0.85 -2.51
C ARG A 16 -0.49 -1.66 -1.50
N LEU A 17 0.72 -2.07 -1.86
CA LEU A 17 1.59 -2.82 -0.97
C LEU A 17 1.89 -2.00 0.29
N LEU A 18 2.20 -0.71 0.14
CA LEU A 18 2.52 0.15 1.28
C LEU A 18 1.31 0.44 2.17
N TYR A 19 0.24 0.99 1.59
CA TYR A 19 -0.87 1.53 2.39
C TYR A 19 -2.02 0.57 2.60
N GLY A 20 -2.23 -0.37 1.68
CA GLY A 20 -3.31 -1.33 1.79
C GLY A 20 -2.90 -2.63 2.47
N GLU A 21 -1.68 -3.11 2.24
CA GLU A 21 -1.17 -4.36 2.83
C GLU A 21 -0.23 -4.10 4.02
N GLY A 22 0.24 -2.86 4.20
CA GLY A 22 1.09 -2.47 5.31
C GLY A 22 2.55 -2.89 5.16
N TYR A 23 3.03 -3.12 3.93
CA TYR A 23 4.45 -3.38 3.70
C TYR A 23 5.28 -2.12 3.98
N THR A 24 6.51 -2.34 4.44
CA THR A 24 7.51 -1.27 4.52
C THR A 24 8.15 -1.04 3.16
N ILE A 25 8.77 0.11 2.97
CA ILE A 25 9.54 0.43 1.75
C ILE A 25 10.58 -0.67 1.45
N ARG A 26 11.24 -1.20 2.49
CA ARG A 26 12.18 -2.33 2.36
C ARG A 26 11.49 -3.63 1.92
N GLY A 27 10.27 -3.87 2.41
CA GLY A 27 9.45 -5.01 2.00
C GLY A 27 9.08 -4.95 0.51
N VAL A 28 8.60 -3.81 0.04
CA VAL A 28 8.27 -3.61 -1.38
C VAL A 28 9.51 -3.74 -2.27
N GLN A 29 10.64 -3.17 -1.86
CA GLN A 29 11.91 -3.32 -2.58
C GLN A 29 12.37 -4.77 -2.65
N ARG A 30 12.15 -5.57 -1.60
CA ARG A 30 12.46 -7.01 -1.62
C ARG A 30 11.56 -7.74 -2.62
N ILE A 31 10.25 -7.47 -2.61
CA ILE A 31 9.29 -8.06 -3.55
C ILE A 31 9.66 -7.72 -4.99
N LEU A 32 10.02 -6.46 -5.27
CA LEU A 32 10.47 -6.04 -6.60
C LEU A 32 11.74 -6.76 -7.06
N LYS A 33 12.66 -7.09 -6.13
CA LYS A 33 13.88 -7.84 -6.44
C LYS A 33 13.62 -9.32 -6.69
N GLU A 34 12.71 -9.93 -5.93
CA GLU A 34 12.43 -11.36 -5.98
C GLU A 34 11.45 -11.74 -7.11
N HIS A 35 10.36 -10.99 -7.24
CA HIS A 35 9.26 -11.31 -8.17
C HIS A 35 9.28 -10.42 -9.43
N GLY A 36 10.09 -9.37 -9.43
CA GLY A 36 10.21 -8.44 -10.55
C GLY A 36 9.09 -7.41 -10.61
N ILE A 37 9.31 -6.42 -11.48
CA ILE A 37 8.45 -5.24 -11.63
C ILE A 37 7.06 -5.62 -12.17
N LYS A 38 7.00 -6.59 -13.10
CA LYS A 38 5.75 -7.06 -13.72
C LYS A 38 4.77 -7.68 -12.73
N SER A 39 5.27 -8.35 -11.69
CA SER A 39 4.44 -8.91 -10.63
C SER A 39 3.71 -7.81 -9.86
N VAL A 40 4.42 -6.73 -9.51
CA VAL A 40 3.85 -5.58 -8.80
C VAL A 40 2.88 -4.77 -9.68
N GLN A 41 3.14 -4.68 -10.99
CA GLN A 41 2.18 -4.10 -11.94
C GLN A 41 0.87 -4.90 -11.99
N GLY A 42 0.93 -6.24 -12.00
CA GLY A 42 -0.30 -7.08 -11.98
C GLY A 42 -1.14 -6.95 -10.71
N ILE A 43 -0.53 -6.58 -9.58
CA ILE A 43 -1.26 -6.26 -8.33
C ILE A 43 -2.11 -4.98 -8.50
N ALA A 44 -1.66 -4.03 -9.33
CA ALA A 44 -2.43 -2.83 -9.65
C ALA A 44 -3.68 -3.15 -10.47
N ASP A 45 -3.61 -4.10 -11.40
CA ASP A 45 -4.76 -4.51 -12.24
C ASP A 45 -5.85 -5.17 -11.40
N GLN A 46 -5.48 -6.00 -10.41
CA GLN A 46 -6.45 -6.54 -9.46
C GLN A 46 -7.09 -5.45 -8.61
N ALA A 47 -6.35 -4.39 -8.27
CA ALA A 47 -6.89 -3.25 -7.54
C ALA A 47 -7.90 -2.44 -8.37
N ALA A 48 -7.71 -2.33 -9.69
CA ALA A 48 -8.71 -1.72 -10.56
C ALA A 48 -10.01 -2.54 -10.55
N ALA A 49 -9.94 -3.88 -10.64
CA ALA A 49 -11.13 -4.73 -10.61
C ALA A 49 -11.92 -4.62 -9.29
N VAL A 50 -11.24 -4.46 -8.14
CA VAL A 50 -11.92 -4.30 -6.84
C VAL A 50 -12.39 -2.86 -6.60
N SER A 51 -11.70 -1.86 -7.15
CA SER A 51 -12.07 -0.44 -6.99
C SER A 51 -13.20 -0.02 -7.93
N PHE A 52 -13.27 -0.56 -9.15
CA PHE A 52 -14.36 -0.28 -10.09
C PHE A 52 -15.69 -0.92 -9.65
N GLY A 53 -15.68 -2.09 -9.01
CA GLY A 53 -16.90 -2.72 -8.50
C GLY A 53 -17.52 -2.03 -7.28
N ALA A 54 -16.77 -1.19 -6.56
CA ALA A 54 -17.26 -0.51 -5.37
C ALA A 54 -17.73 0.94 -5.61
N VAL A 55 -17.50 1.50 -6.81
CA VAL A 55 -17.88 2.89 -7.14
C VAL A 55 -19.16 3.02 -7.98
N GLU A 56 -19.64 1.95 -8.63
CA GLU A 56 -20.92 2.00 -9.38
C GLU A 56 -22.15 2.14 -8.47
N GLU A 57 -22.10 1.70 -7.20
CA GLU A 57 -23.23 1.86 -6.26
C GLU A 57 -23.31 3.29 -5.66
N ALA A 58 -22.21 4.05 -5.65
CA ALA A 58 -22.14 5.37 -5.02
C ALA A 58 -22.37 6.56 -5.99
N VAL A 59 -22.27 6.34 -7.31
CA VAL A 59 -22.36 7.40 -8.33
C VAL A 59 -23.75 7.50 -8.99
N GLY A 60 -24.74 6.71 -8.52
CA GLY A 60 -26.12 6.77 -9.03
C GLY A 60 -26.98 7.95 -8.55
N ASN A 61 -26.49 8.80 -7.64
CA ASN A 61 -27.32 9.82 -6.97
C ASN A 61 -26.86 11.28 -7.16
N SER A 62 -26.00 11.58 -8.14
CA SER A 62 -25.51 12.95 -8.38
C SER A 62 -25.59 13.32 -9.86
N MET A 63 -26.82 13.48 -10.33
CA MET A 63 -27.18 13.97 -11.66
C MET A 63 -27.24 15.50 -11.65
N ALA A 64 -26.37 16.16 -12.45
CA ALA A 64 -26.65 17.34 -13.30
C ALA A 64 -25.35 18.13 -13.59
N GLU A 65 -24.95 18.18 -14.87
CA GLU A 65 -24.08 19.22 -15.42
C GLU A 65 -24.78 20.60 -15.39
N PRO A 66 -24.01 21.70 -15.51
CA PRO A 66 -23.80 22.27 -16.86
C PRO A 66 -22.35 22.72 -17.17
N ASP A 67 -22.12 22.84 -18.47
CA ASP A 67 -20.95 23.30 -19.23
C ASP A 67 -20.67 24.82 -19.07
N ASP A 68 -19.51 25.23 -19.63
CA ASP A 68 -19.10 26.57 -20.11
C ASP A 68 -18.16 27.52 -19.29
N VAL A 69 -17.04 27.82 -19.98
CA VAL A 69 -16.16 29.03 -20.11
C VAL A 69 -14.97 29.38 -19.17
N GLU A 70 -13.79 29.24 -19.80
CA GLU A 70 -12.65 30.17 -20.00
C GLU A 70 -11.63 30.59 -18.91
N SER A 71 -10.36 30.36 -19.29
CA SER A 71 -9.22 31.30 -19.37
C SER A 71 -8.82 32.19 -18.18
N SER A 72 -7.66 31.88 -17.59
CA SER A 72 -6.69 32.77 -16.89
C SER A 72 -5.66 31.82 -16.24
N ASP A 73 -4.34 32.00 -16.21
CA ASP A 73 -3.42 33.09 -16.51
C ASP A 73 -2.04 32.42 -16.75
N GLY A 74 -1.23 32.98 -17.63
CA GLY A 74 0.16 32.55 -17.79
C GLY A 74 1.00 32.96 -16.59
N LEU A 75 1.79 32.03 -16.05
CA LEU A 75 2.88 32.35 -15.13
C LEU A 75 4.20 31.89 -15.76
N ASP A 76 4.93 32.87 -16.31
CA ASP A 76 6.35 32.78 -16.62
C ASP A 76 7.12 32.46 -15.34
N PHE A 77 7.72 31.27 -15.25
CA PHE A 77 8.70 30.96 -14.22
C PHE A 77 10.10 31.12 -14.83
N ASP A 78 10.69 32.28 -14.53
CA ASP A 78 12.07 32.63 -14.84
C ASP A 78 13.06 31.65 -14.19
N GLY A 79 14.05 31.23 -14.96
CA GLY A 79 15.00 30.19 -14.57
C GLY A 79 16.09 30.74 -13.64
N GLU A 80 16.25 30.08 -12.48
CA GLU A 80 17.46 30.24 -11.67
C GLU A 80 18.21 28.91 -11.65
N GLU A 81 19.33 28.87 -12.38
CA GLU A 81 20.32 27.80 -12.38
C GLU A 81 21.03 27.77 -11.01
N GLY A 82 20.66 26.80 -10.18
CA GLY A 82 21.39 26.48 -8.95
C GLY A 82 22.53 25.52 -9.25
N ASP A 83 23.75 26.04 -9.23
CA ASP A 83 25.03 25.33 -9.29
C ASP A 83 25.07 24.24 -8.21
N GLY A 84 25.02 22.97 -8.63
CA GLY A 84 25.07 21.82 -7.73
C GLY A 84 26.48 21.28 -7.66
N ASP A 85 27.15 21.43 -6.50
CA ASP A 85 28.36 20.68 -6.21
C ASP A 85 28.04 19.18 -6.16
N GLU A 86 28.52 18.46 -7.17
CA GLU A 86 28.47 17.02 -7.31
C GLU A 86 29.23 16.33 -6.15
N LYS A 87 28.51 16.00 -5.07
CA LYS A 87 28.89 14.89 -4.19
C LYS A 87 27.76 13.88 -4.16
N GLY A 88 27.78 12.99 -5.16
CA GLY A 88 27.03 11.75 -5.08
C GLY A 88 27.41 10.99 -3.80
N ILE A 89 26.39 10.60 -3.03
CA ILE A 89 26.54 9.70 -1.89
C ILE A 89 27.10 8.35 -2.38
N ASP A 90 28.37 8.08 -2.05
CA ASP A 90 29.03 6.83 -2.37
C ASP A 90 28.60 5.73 -1.39
N TYR A 91 27.73 4.84 -1.86
CA TYR A 91 27.21 3.69 -1.11
C TYR A 91 28.27 2.66 -0.71
N ARG A 92 29.54 2.81 -1.12
CA ARG A 92 30.63 1.91 -0.73
C ARG A 92 31.30 2.27 0.60
N PHE A 93 31.05 3.45 1.16
CA PHE A 93 31.71 3.95 2.38
C PHE A 93 30.77 4.31 3.54
N VAL A 94 29.51 3.88 3.52
CA VAL A 94 28.63 4.06 4.67
C VAL A 94 29.00 3.03 5.74
N ASP A 95 29.85 3.43 6.69
CA ASP A 95 30.08 2.65 7.91
C ASP A 95 28.77 2.65 8.73
N PRO A 96 28.13 1.48 8.92
CA PRO A 96 26.79 1.39 9.51
C PRO A 96 26.72 1.80 10.98
N ASP A 97 27.87 2.03 11.63
CA ASP A 97 27.96 2.47 13.01
C ASP A 97 27.98 4.01 13.16
N GLU A 98 28.10 4.78 12.07
CA GLU A 98 28.10 6.26 12.11
C GLU A 98 26.78 6.91 11.67
N ASP A 99 25.76 6.12 11.35
CA ASP A 99 24.43 6.65 11.07
C ASP A 99 23.75 7.11 12.38
N PRO A 100 23.48 8.41 12.59
CA PRO A 100 22.87 8.91 13.82
C PRO A 100 21.47 8.32 14.05
N ILE A 101 20.78 7.92 12.98
CA ILE A 101 19.47 7.26 12.99
C ILE A 101 19.57 5.80 13.49
N LEU A 102 20.66 5.09 13.15
CA LEU A 102 20.95 3.73 13.64
C LEU A 102 21.53 3.75 15.06
N SER A 103 22.18 4.83 15.49
CA SER A 103 22.60 4.99 16.88
C SER A 103 21.40 5.14 17.82
N THR A 104 20.38 5.92 17.43
CA THR A 104 19.09 5.98 18.16
C THR A 104 18.35 4.63 18.11
N TYR A 105 18.32 4.02 16.92
CA TYR A 105 18.24 2.59 16.59
C TYR A 105 18.76 1.50 17.58
N LYS A 106 19.93 1.75 18.15
CA LYS A 106 20.69 0.74 18.89
C LYS A 106 20.66 1.06 20.38
N ALA A 107 20.58 2.35 20.73
CA ALA A 107 20.39 2.82 22.09
C ALA A 107 19.09 2.30 22.73
N HIS A 108 17.97 2.28 21.99
CA HIS A 108 16.71 1.73 22.50
C HIS A 108 16.60 0.20 22.44
N ALA A 109 17.60 -0.49 21.88
CA ALA A 109 17.69 -1.96 21.89
C ALA A 109 18.49 -2.50 23.10
N GLN A 110 19.07 -1.63 23.93
CA GLN A 110 19.71 -2.05 25.18
C GLN A 110 18.66 -2.18 26.30
N PRO A 111 18.54 -3.36 26.94
CA PRO A 111 17.58 -3.59 28.00
C PRO A 111 18.11 -2.98 29.30
N GLY A 112 17.74 -1.73 29.58
CA GLY A 112 18.15 -1.12 30.83
C GLY A 112 17.94 0.37 30.94
N LYS A 113 16.69 0.85 30.79
CA LYS A 113 16.02 1.87 31.63
C LYS A 113 14.83 2.50 30.90
N ALA A 114 13.78 2.73 31.69
CA ALA A 114 12.58 3.54 31.42
C ALA A 114 11.51 2.95 30.46
N SER A 115 10.60 2.21 31.10
CA SER A 115 9.17 1.98 30.82
C SER A 115 8.55 2.75 29.64
N ALA A 116 8.25 2.03 28.55
CA ALA A 116 7.17 2.34 27.62
C ALA A 116 6.23 1.13 27.59
N PRO A 117 4.89 1.30 27.72
CA PRO A 117 3.96 0.18 27.68
C PRO A 117 3.98 -0.50 26.30
N PRO A 118 3.84 -1.84 26.24
CA PRO A 118 3.82 -2.57 24.97
C PRO A 118 2.68 -2.09 24.06
N PRO A 119 2.85 -2.12 22.72
CA PRO A 119 1.80 -1.69 21.81
C PRO A 119 0.56 -2.58 21.98
N VAL A 120 -0.55 -1.95 22.34
CA VAL A 120 -1.85 -2.61 22.53
C VAL A 120 -2.33 -3.09 21.16
N ARG A 121 -2.45 -4.41 20.97
CA ARG A 121 -3.01 -4.97 19.75
C ARG A 121 -4.48 -4.57 19.66
N PRO A 122 -5.00 -4.10 18.52
CA PRO A 122 -6.40 -3.79 18.38
C PRO A 122 -7.21 -5.08 18.60
N SER A 123 -8.05 -5.09 19.63
CA SER A 123 -8.97 -6.20 19.92
C SER A 123 -10.12 -6.12 18.92
N VAL A 124 -10.38 -7.22 18.20
CA VAL A 124 -11.53 -7.31 17.29
C VAL A 124 -12.82 -7.13 18.11
N PRO A 125 -13.76 -6.26 17.69
CA PRO A 125 -15.03 -6.07 18.40
C PRO A 125 -15.80 -7.39 18.51
N SER A 126 -16.46 -7.63 19.66
CA SER A 126 -17.24 -8.86 19.89
C SER A 126 -18.31 -9.11 18.83
N ALA A 127 -18.95 -8.05 18.33
CA ALA A 127 -19.96 -8.14 17.29
C ALA A 127 -19.41 -8.65 15.94
N ASP A 128 -18.19 -8.23 15.56
CA ASP A 128 -17.54 -8.70 14.34
C ASP A 128 -17.15 -10.17 14.45
N ARG A 129 -16.76 -10.60 15.66
CA ARG A 129 -16.46 -12.00 15.94
C ARG A 129 -17.68 -12.90 15.79
N GLU A 130 -18.83 -12.51 16.34
CA GLU A 130 -20.08 -13.26 16.20
C GLU A 130 -20.52 -13.36 14.73
N ARG A 131 -20.40 -12.26 13.97
CA ARG A 131 -20.71 -12.25 12.54
C ARG A 131 -19.79 -13.20 11.77
N LEU A 132 -18.51 -13.21 12.10
CA LEU A 132 -17.52 -14.08 11.47
C LEU A 132 -17.76 -15.56 11.81
N GLU A 133 -18.11 -15.87 13.06
CA GLU A 133 -18.45 -17.23 13.50
C GLU A 133 -19.68 -17.76 12.75
N ARG A 134 -20.72 -16.92 12.54
CA ARG A 134 -21.90 -17.30 11.76
C ARG A 134 -21.57 -17.61 10.30
N VAL A 135 -20.78 -16.77 9.64
CA VAL A 135 -20.38 -16.99 8.24
C VAL A 135 -19.51 -18.24 8.10
N LEU A 136 -18.59 -18.47 9.05
CA LEU A 136 -17.76 -19.68 9.07
C LEU A 136 -18.64 -20.94 9.14
N GLN A 137 -19.67 -20.92 9.98
CA GLN A 137 -20.58 -22.05 10.14
C GLN A 137 -21.39 -22.34 8.87
N GLU A 138 -21.84 -21.29 8.17
CA GLU A 138 -22.51 -21.41 6.88
C GLU A 138 -21.59 -22.01 5.80
N LEU A 139 -20.34 -21.53 5.71
CA LEU A 139 -19.35 -22.06 4.77
C LEU A 139 -19.00 -23.52 5.03
N VAL A 140 -18.89 -23.92 6.30
CA VAL A 140 -18.64 -25.33 6.68
C VAL A 140 -19.82 -26.22 6.27
N ALA A 141 -21.06 -25.76 6.48
CA ALA A 141 -22.26 -26.50 6.06
C ALA A 141 -22.31 -26.67 4.53
N CYS A 142 -22.04 -25.59 3.77
CA CYS A 142 -21.94 -25.64 2.31
C CYS A 142 -20.89 -26.66 1.84
N ARG A 143 -19.71 -26.68 2.47
CA ARG A 143 -18.68 -27.66 2.14
C ARG A 143 -19.15 -29.10 2.38
N GLN A 144 -19.79 -29.37 3.51
CA GLN A 144 -20.28 -30.72 3.83
C GLN A 144 -21.36 -31.19 2.85
N MET A 145 -22.23 -30.29 2.39
CA MET A 145 -23.22 -30.60 1.34
C MET A 145 -22.56 -30.95 0.01
N ILE A 146 -21.48 -30.27 -0.37
CA ILE A 146 -20.72 -30.60 -1.58
C ILE A 146 -20.00 -31.94 -1.41
N ASP A 147 -19.32 -32.16 -0.28
CA ASP A 147 -18.57 -33.40 -0.02
C ASP A 147 -19.50 -34.64 0.00
N THR A 148 -20.73 -34.51 0.50
CA THR A 148 -21.73 -35.58 0.46
C THR A 148 -22.26 -35.83 -0.95
N ALA A 149 -22.63 -34.78 -1.68
CA ALA A 149 -23.06 -34.89 -3.07
C ALA A 149 -21.98 -35.50 -3.99
N MET A 150 -20.70 -35.20 -3.74
CA MET A 150 -19.57 -35.79 -4.47
C MET A 150 -19.29 -37.25 -4.08
N LYS A 151 -19.78 -37.72 -2.94
CA LYS A 151 -19.56 -39.09 -2.47
C LYS A 151 -20.67 -40.04 -2.90
N ASP A 152 -21.87 -39.52 -3.16
CA ASP A 152 -23.05 -40.27 -3.61
C ASP A 152 -23.20 -40.35 -5.14
N GLY A 153 -22.28 -39.74 -5.91
CA GLY A 153 -22.23 -39.82 -7.39
C GLY A 153 -21.01 -40.60 -7.90
#